data_AF-A0A735M5Y6-F1
#
_entry.id   AF-A0A735M5Y6-F1
#
_cell.length_a   1.000
_cell.length_b   1.000
_cell.length_c   1.000
_cell.angle_alpha   90.00
_cell.angle_beta   90.00
_cell.angle_gamma   90.00
#
_symmetry.space_group_name_H-M   'P 1'
#
loop_
_entity.id
_entity.type
_entity.pdbx_description
1 polymer ?
#
loop_
_entity_poly.entity_id
_entity_poly.type
_entity_poly.pdbx_seq_one_letter_code
_entity_poly.pdbx_strand_id
1 'polypeptide(L)'
;MALITPKEWNDRQPRPRSIEQVRRWVRSGRIQPPPILDGREYLVEENAVKVHLNGQCFSAPVSKNKLKLKERIRHGRSEKKP
;
A
#
# COMPACT_ATOMS: atom_id res chain seq x y z
N MET A 1 3.79 10.25 -22.60
CA MET A 1 4.02 9.64 -21.27
C MET A 1 4.78 10.67 -20.46
N ALA A 2 4.14 11.24 -19.42
CA ALA A 2 4.80 12.26 -18.60
C ALA A 2 5.67 11.58 -17.54
N LEU A 3 6.92 12.04 -17.42
CA LEU A 3 7.86 11.63 -16.39
C LEU A 3 7.84 12.67 -15.28
N ILE A 4 7.70 12.21 -14.04
CA ILE A 4 7.60 13.04 -12.84
C ILE A 4 8.60 12.58 -11.78
N THR A 5 8.90 13.45 -10.83
CA THR A 5 9.82 13.11 -9.75
C THR A 5 9.18 12.11 -8.76
N PRO A 6 9.96 11.31 -8.01
CA PRO A 6 9.45 10.41 -6.99
C PRO A 6 8.68 11.13 -5.90
N LYS A 7 8.96 12.43 -5.69
CA LYS A 7 8.25 13.27 -4.74
C LYS A 7 6.84 13.58 -5.24
N GLU A 8 6.74 14.09 -6.46
CA GLU A 8 5.44 14.41 -7.09
C GLU A 8 4.58 13.15 -7.25
N TRP A 9 5.17 12.04 -7.67
CA TRP A 9 4.46 10.76 -7.79
C TRP A 9 3.89 10.31 -6.43
N ASN A 10 4.64 10.51 -5.35
CA ASN A 10 4.24 10.15 -3.99
C ASN A 10 3.14 11.05 -3.43
N ASP A 11 3.17 12.34 -3.72
CA ASP A 11 2.16 13.30 -3.27
C ASP A 11 0.80 13.04 -3.93
N ARG A 12 0.80 12.43 -5.13
CA ARG A 12 -0.41 11.98 -5.84
C ARG A 12 -0.97 10.65 -5.33
N GLN A 13 -0.25 9.92 -4.49
CA GLN A 13 -0.74 8.65 -3.94
C GLN A 13 -1.82 8.91 -2.88
N PRO A 14 -2.81 8.01 -2.72
CA PRO A 14 -3.84 8.14 -1.69
C PRO A 14 -3.27 8.26 -0.26
N ARG A 15 -2.08 7.72 -0.05
CA ARG A 15 -1.34 7.83 1.22
C ARG A 15 0.15 8.10 0.94
N PRO A 16 0.56 9.37 0.90
CA PRO A 16 1.96 9.74 0.74
C PRO A 16 2.82 9.13 1.85
N ARG A 17 4.05 8.75 1.51
CA ARG A 17 5.07 8.24 2.44
C ARG A 17 6.29 9.14 2.44
N SER A 18 7.25 8.86 3.32
CA SER A 18 8.55 9.52 3.27
C SER A 18 9.24 9.26 1.94
N ILE A 19 9.93 10.26 1.40
CA ILE A 19 10.65 10.14 0.11
C ILE A 19 11.66 8.97 0.11
N GLU A 20 12.31 8.71 1.25
CA GLU A 20 13.27 7.61 1.37
C GLU A 20 12.63 6.23 1.25
N GLN A 21 11.39 6.08 1.71
CA GLN A 21 10.61 4.85 1.51
C GLN A 21 10.28 4.64 0.04
N VAL A 22 9.95 5.71 -0.69
CA VAL A 22 9.69 5.67 -2.13
C VAL A 22 10.97 5.28 -2.87
N ARG A 23 12.12 5.88 -2.54
CA ARG A 23 13.43 5.48 -3.07
C ARG A 23 13.76 4.01 -2.80
N ARG A 24 13.38 3.48 -1.62
CA ARG A 24 13.52 2.05 -1.31
C ARG A 24 12.62 1.19 -2.19
N TRP A 25 11.41 1.64 -2.53
CA TRP A 25 10.54 0.94 -3.49
C TRP A 25 11.13 0.93 -4.90
N VAL A 26 11.68 2.06 -5.36
CA VAL A 26 12.40 2.13 -6.63
C VAL A 26 13.54 1.10 -6.67
N ARG A 27 14.44 1.13 -5.67
CA ARG A 27 15.56 0.19 -5.55
C ARG A 27 15.15 -1.29 -5.44
N SER A 28 13.97 -1.56 -4.89
CA SER A 28 13.44 -2.93 -4.74
C SER A 28 12.54 -3.36 -5.89
N GLY A 29 12.45 -2.58 -6.97
CA GLY A 29 11.64 -2.92 -8.15
C GLY A 29 10.14 -2.99 -7.86
N ARG A 30 9.64 -2.21 -6.89
CA ARG A 30 8.22 -2.21 -6.49
C ARG A 30 7.38 -1.18 -7.23
N ILE A 31 7.92 -0.42 -8.16
CA ILE A 31 7.20 0.58 -8.96
C ILE A 31 7.27 0.13 -10.42
N GLN A 32 6.11 0.03 -11.08
CA GLN A 32 5.99 -0.42 -12.47
C GLN A 32 5.15 0.57 -13.29
N PRO A 33 5.61 1.03 -14.47
CA PRO A 33 6.87 0.69 -15.11
C PRO A 33 8.11 1.15 -14.32
N PRO A 34 9.27 0.50 -14.54
CA PRO A 34 10.47 0.77 -13.77
C PRO A 34 10.91 2.23 -13.94
N PRO A 35 11.22 2.95 -12.85
CA PRO A 35 11.73 4.30 -12.94
C PRO A 35 13.07 4.37 -13.67
N ILE A 36 13.29 5.44 -14.41
CA ILE A 36 14.55 5.72 -15.12
C ILE A 36 15.44 6.54 -14.20
N LEU A 37 16.74 6.23 -14.13
CA LEU A 37 17.71 7.09 -13.44
C LEU A 37 18.23 8.13 -14.44
N ASP A 38 17.90 9.41 -14.22
CA ASP A 38 18.36 10.53 -15.02
C ASP A 38 19.37 11.37 -14.22
N GLY A 39 20.66 11.11 -14.46
CA GLY A 39 21.77 11.71 -13.72
C GLY A 39 21.70 11.42 -12.21
N ARG A 40 21.18 12.37 -11.44
CA ARG A 40 21.10 12.31 -9.96
C ARG A 40 19.72 11.89 -9.44
N GLU A 41 18.68 11.98 -10.26
CA GLU A 41 17.31 11.75 -9.82
C GLU A 41 16.64 10.60 -10.57
N TYR A 42 15.63 10.01 -9.94
CA TYR A 42 14.78 9.05 -10.61
C TYR A 42 13.64 9.80 -11.30
N LEU A 43 13.23 9.30 -12.44
CA LEU A 43 12.04 9.73 -13.17
C LEU A 43 11.05 8.57 -13.18
N VAL A 44 9.86 8.85 -12.66
CA VAL A 44 8.77 7.88 -12.54
C VAL A 44 7.69 8.27 -13.54
N GLU A 45 7.14 7.30 -14.26
CA GLU A 45 5.96 7.59 -15.09
C GLU A 45 4.78 7.99 -14.21
N GLU A 46 4.01 8.98 -14.63
CA GLU A 46 2.82 9.46 -13.92
C GLU A 46 1.84 8.33 -13.58
N ASN A 47 1.67 7.38 -14.48
CA ASN A 47 0.76 6.23 -14.34
C ASN A 47 1.41 5.01 -13.68
N ALA A 48 2.64 5.14 -13.16
CA ALA A 48 3.30 4.02 -12.52
C ALA A 48 2.57 3.59 -11.24
N VAL A 49 2.47 2.29 -11.05
CA VAL A 49 1.75 1.67 -9.94
C VAL A 49 2.75 0.95 -9.04
N LYS A 50 2.53 1.06 -7.72
CA LYS A 50 3.28 0.27 -6.75
C LYS A 50 2.81 -1.18 -6.76
N VAL A 51 3.68 -2.10 -7.16
CA VAL A 51 3.43 -3.54 -7.12
C VAL A 51 3.83 -4.11 -5.76
N HIS A 52 2.97 -4.96 -5.21
CA HIS A 52 3.26 -5.74 -4.03
C HIS A 52 3.95 -7.05 -4.45
N LEU A 53 5.23 -7.19 -4.12
CA LEU A 53 5.91 -8.49 -4.20
C LEU A 53 5.31 -9.37 -3.10
N ASN A 54 4.37 -10.24 -3.48
CA ASN A 54 3.79 -11.25 -2.60
C ASN A 54 4.91 -12.22 -2.19
N GLY A 55 5.57 -11.97 -1.06
CA GLY A 55 6.69 -12.82 -0.67
C GLY A 55 7.20 -12.70 0.76
N GLN A 56 6.95 -11.61 1.49
CA GLN A 56 7.26 -11.53 2.92
C GLN A 56 6.23 -10.68 3.64
N CYS A 57 5.05 -11.25 3.80
CA CYS A 57 4.24 -10.90 4.96
C CYS A 57 4.87 -11.64 6.14
N PHE A 58 5.41 -10.91 7.13
CA PHE A 58 5.62 -11.47 8.48
C PHE A 58 4.28 -11.81 9.18
N SER A 59 3.16 -11.66 8.47
CA SER A 59 1.87 -12.24 8.81
C SER A 59 1.53 -13.32 7.80
N ALA A 60 1.37 -14.55 8.27
CA ALA A 60 0.90 -15.70 7.49
C ALA A 60 -0.29 -15.33 6.57
N PRO A 61 -0.50 -16.07 5.46
CA PRO A 61 -1.68 -15.89 4.62
C PRO A 61 -2.94 -16.14 5.47
N VAL A 62 -3.53 -15.06 6.00
CA VAL A 62 -4.82 -15.12 6.67
C VAL A 62 -5.81 -15.52 5.61
N SER A 63 -6.31 -16.74 5.73
CA SER A 63 -7.40 -17.31 4.94
C SER A 63 -8.44 -16.22 4.62
N LYS A 64 -8.87 -16.15 3.36
CA LYS A 64 -9.90 -15.23 2.85
C LYS A 64 -11.29 -15.49 3.45
N ASN A 65 -11.38 -16.14 4.61
CA ASN A 65 -12.58 -16.17 5.40
C ASN A 65 -12.78 -14.78 5.99
N LYS A 66 -13.80 -14.11 5.48
CA LYS A 66 -14.47 -12.88 5.91
C LYS A 66 -14.51 -12.73 7.45
N LEU A 67 -13.37 -12.41 8.08
CA LEU A 67 -13.31 -12.01 9.49
C LEU A 67 -13.93 -10.62 9.58
N LYS A 68 -15.26 -10.57 9.73
CA LYS A 68 -15.97 -9.35 10.08
C LYS A 68 -15.64 -8.99 11.53
N LEU A 69 -14.48 -8.38 11.74
CA LEU A 69 -13.97 -8.00 13.06
C LEU A 69 -14.81 -6.91 13.77
N LYS A 70 -15.80 -6.33 13.07
CA LYS A 70 -16.58 -5.17 13.54
C LYS A 70 -18.09 -5.38 13.47
N GLU A 71 -18.60 -6.58 13.75
CA GLU A 71 -20.04 -6.74 13.96
C GLU A 71 -20.39 -6.48 15.43
N ARG A 72 -21.28 -5.50 15.64
CA ARG A 72 -21.87 -5.21 16.95
C ARG A 72 -22.78 -6.37 17.35
N ILE A 73 -22.54 -6.99 18.49
CA ILE A 73 -23.42 -8.01 19.07
C ILE A 73 -24.76 -7.36 19.42
N ARG A 74 -25.86 -7.86 18.84
CA ARG A 74 -27.21 -7.28 18.98
C ARG A 74 -28.14 -8.03 19.95
N HIS A 75 -27.75 -9.20 20.44
CA HIS A 75 -28.61 -10.06 21.25
C HIS A 75 -28.32 -9.90 22.74
N GLY A 76 -29.10 -9.04 23.42
CA GLY A 76 -29.22 -9.04 24.88
C GLY A 76 -30.49 -9.79 25.31
N ARG A 77 -30.45 -10.56 26.40
CA ARG A 77 -31.64 -11.20 26.98
C ARG A 77 -32.40 -10.19 27.86
N SER A 78 -33.73 -10.21 27.80
CA SER A 78 -34.64 -9.31 28.55
C SER A 78 -35.30 -9.96 29.77
N GLU A 79 -34.86 -11.16 30.18
CA GLU A 79 -35.49 -11.88 31.29
C GLU A 79 -35.01 -11.33 32.64
N LYS A 80 -35.94 -10.84 33.47
CA LYS A 80 -35.69 -10.57 34.88
C LYS A 80 -35.63 -11.91 35.63
N LYS A 81 -34.54 -12.14 36.36
CA LYS A 81 -34.35 -13.32 37.19
C LYS A 81 -35.40 -13.32 38.32
N PRO A 82 -36.08 -14.45 38.59
CA PRO A 82 -37.03 -14.59 39.70
C PRO A 82 -36.32 -14.52 41.06
#